data_AF-C9J8E4-F1
#
_entry.id   AF-C9J8E4-F1
#
_cell.length_a   1.000
_cell.length_b   1.000
_cell.length_c   1.000
_cell.angle_alpha   90.00
_cell.angle_beta   90.00
_cell.angle_gamma   90.00
#
_symmetry.space_group_name_H-M   'P 1'
#
loop_
_entity.id
_entity.type
_entity.pdbx_description
1 polymer ?
#
loop_
_entity_poly.entity_id
_entity_poly.type
_entity_poly.pdbx_seq_one_letter_code
_entity_poly.pdbx_strand_id
1 'polypeptide(L)'
;MRESQPEAEIPLQDTTAEAFTMLLKYIYTGRATLTDEKEEVLLDFLSLAHKYGFPELEDSTSEYLCTILNIQNVCMTFDVASLYSLPKLTCMCCMFMDRNAQEVLSSEGFLSLSK
;
A
#
# COMPACT_ATOMS: atom_id res chain seq x y z
N MET A 1 15.96 39.96 -14.39
CA MET A 1 16.01 38.55 -14.00
C MET A 1 15.12 38.41 -12.78
N ARG A 2 13.96 37.75 -12.90
CA ARG A 2 13.06 37.47 -11.77
C ARG A 2 13.62 36.21 -11.10
N GLU A 3 14.30 36.38 -9.98
CA GLU A 3 14.62 35.26 -9.10
C GLU A 3 13.30 34.65 -8.64
N SER A 4 13.16 33.33 -8.81
CA SER A 4 12.00 32.56 -8.37
C SER A 4 11.84 32.74 -6.85
N GLN A 5 10.70 33.26 -6.41
CA GLN A 5 10.34 33.22 -4.99
C GLN A 5 10.35 31.74 -4.53
N PRO A 6 10.84 31.41 -3.32
CA PRO A 6 10.69 30.09 -2.73
C PRO A 6 9.24 29.91 -2.26
N GLU A 7 8.29 29.95 -3.20
CA GLU A 7 6.86 29.77 -2.97
C GLU A 7 6.41 28.55 -3.78
N ALA A 8 6.81 27.34 -3.36
CA ALA A 8 6.13 26.08 -3.72
C ALA A 8 6.76 24.83 -3.08
N GLU A 9 7.36 24.90 -1.89
CA GLU A 9 7.73 23.65 -1.19
C GLU A 9 6.47 23.08 -0.53
N ILE A 10 6.06 21.88 -0.96
CA ILE A 10 4.95 21.13 -0.35
C ILE A 10 5.57 19.99 0.47
N PRO A 11 5.65 20.11 1.81
CA PRO A 11 6.20 19.05 2.63
C PRO A 11 5.24 17.85 2.68
N LEU A 12 5.78 16.65 2.46
CA LEU A 12 5.08 15.38 2.60
C LEU A 12 5.61 14.67 3.84
N GLN A 13 4.86 14.72 4.95
CA GLN A 13 5.34 14.21 6.25
C GLN A 13 5.18 12.70 6.41
N ASP A 14 4.06 12.14 5.92
CA ASP A 14 3.72 10.71 6.06
C ASP A 14 3.83 10.00 4.71
N THR A 15 4.98 10.15 4.04
CA THR A 15 5.16 9.60 2.70
C THR A 15 6.61 9.21 2.50
N THR A 16 6.84 7.94 2.22
CA THR A 16 8.16 7.42 1.86
C THR A 16 8.58 7.92 0.48
N ALA A 17 9.89 8.21 0.33
CA ALA A 17 10.42 8.75 -0.92
C ALA A 17 10.27 7.74 -2.06
N GLU A 18 10.38 6.46 -1.77
CA GLU A 18 10.24 5.33 -2.68
C GLU A 18 8.82 5.27 -3.26
N ALA A 19 7.81 5.19 -2.39
CA ALA A 19 6.41 5.12 -2.82
C ALA A 19 5.99 6.38 -3.59
N PHE A 20 6.43 7.56 -3.17
CA PHE A 20 6.13 8.79 -3.90
C PHE A 20 6.82 8.85 -5.26
N THR A 21 8.06 8.36 -5.36
CA THR A 21 8.78 8.26 -6.63
C THR A 21 8.06 7.33 -7.60
N MET A 22 7.53 6.20 -7.12
CA MET A 22 6.69 5.32 -7.93
C MET A 22 5.42 6.04 -8.41
N LEU A 23 4.78 6.82 -7.54
CA LEU A 23 3.57 7.56 -7.90
C LEU A 23 3.86 8.62 -8.96
N LEU A 24 4.95 9.37 -8.81
CA LEU A 24 5.38 10.33 -9.83
C LEU A 24 5.65 9.63 -11.16
N LYS A 25 6.37 8.50 -11.17
CA LYS A 25 6.59 7.73 -12.40
C LYS A 25 5.26 7.32 -13.05
N TYR A 26 4.29 6.86 -12.26
CA TYR A 26 2.97 6.53 -12.76
C TYR A 26 2.26 7.76 -13.35
N ILE A 27 2.25 8.90 -12.64
CA ILE A 27 1.62 10.15 -13.11
C ILE A 27 2.20 10.60 -14.46
N TYR A 28 3.52 10.50 -14.64
CA TYR A 28 4.19 10.98 -15.86
C TYR A 28 4.18 9.96 -17.02
N THR A 29 4.02 8.67 -16.74
CA THR A 29 4.16 7.62 -17.77
C THR A 29 2.93 6.73 -17.98
N GLY A 30 1.96 6.79 -17.06
CA GLY A 30 0.82 5.88 -16.98
C GLY A 30 1.19 4.45 -16.61
N ARG A 31 2.41 4.19 -16.12
CA ARG A 31 2.92 2.84 -15.83
C ARG A 31 3.53 2.76 -14.42
N ALA A 32 3.22 1.69 -13.71
CA ALA A 32 3.83 1.34 -12.42
C ALA A 32 4.35 -0.10 -12.48
N THR A 33 5.50 -0.34 -11.87
CA THR A 33 6.10 -1.68 -11.72
C THR A 33 6.06 -2.04 -10.25
N LEU A 34 5.43 -3.17 -9.90
CA LEU A 34 5.20 -3.58 -8.51
C LEU A 34 6.07 -4.78 -8.08
N THR A 35 6.73 -5.46 -9.03
CA THR A 35 7.31 -6.79 -8.82
C THR A 35 8.57 -6.86 -7.98
N ASP A 36 9.35 -5.77 -7.93
CA ASP A 36 10.66 -5.74 -7.26
C ASP A 36 10.66 -4.87 -6.00
N GLU A 37 9.48 -4.40 -5.59
CA GLU A 37 9.32 -3.48 -4.48
C GLU A 37 9.04 -4.21 -3.17
N LYS A 38 9.46 -3.61 -2.06
CA LYS A 38 9.17 -4.16 -0.72
C LYS A 38 7.68 -4.04 -0.41
N GLU A 39 7.15 -4.97 0.36
CA GLU A 39 5.73 -5.00 0.75
C GLU A 39 5.30 -3.70 1.44
N GLU A 40 6.12 -3.15 2.35
CA GLU A 40 5.89 -1.86 3.00
C GLU A 40 5.76 -0.71 1.98
N VAL A 41 6.61 -0.69 0.95
CA VAL A 41 6.57 0.33 -0.12
C VAL A 41 5.31 0.17 -0.96
N LEU A 42 4.85 -1.06 -1.21
CA LEU A 42 3.60 -1.31 -1.93
C LEU A 42 2.36 -0.87 -1.14
N LEU A 43 2.36 -1.06 0.19
CA LEU A 43 1.30 -0.58 1.07
C LEU A 43 1.28 0.95 1.16
N ASP A 44 2.45 1.58 1.25
CA ASP A 44 2.58 3.03 1.15
C ASP A 44 2.11 3.53 -0.23
N PHE A 45 2.47 2.83 -1.30
CA PHE A 45 2.06 3.18 -2.65
C PHE A 45 0.53 3.11 -2.81
N LEU A 46 -0.09 2.05 -2.27
CA LEU A 46 -1.55 1.93 -2.18
C LEU A 46 -2.17 3.09 -1.39
N SER A 47 -1.56 3.47 -0.26
CA SER A 47 -2.02 4.60 0.55
C SER A 47 -2.01 5.92 -0.23
N LEU A 48 -0.99 6.14 -1.06
CA LEU A 48 -0.86 7.34 -1.88
C LEU A 48 -1.85 7.32 -3.04
N ALA A 49 -2.06 6.16 -3.67
CA ALA A 49 -3.07 5.99 -4.71
C ALA A 49 -4.46 6.36 -4.18
N HIS A 50 -4.81 5.89 -2.98
CA HIS A 50 -6.05 6.26 -2.31
C HIS A 50 -6.10 7.76 -1.98
N LYS A 51 -5.08 8.27 -1.29
CA LYS A 51 -5.00 9.67 -0.82
C LYS A 51 -5.11 10.70 -1.93
N TYR A 52 -4.52 10.42 -3.10
CA TYR A 52 -4.53 11.32 -4.25
C TYR A 52 -5.61 10.99 -5.29
N GLY A 53 -6.43 9.95 -5.06
CA GLY A 53 -7.59 9.65 -5.90
C GLY A 53 -7.26 8.98 -7.23
N PHE A 54 -6.37 7.99 -7.24
CA PHE A 54 -6.05 7.15 -8.40
C PHE A 54 -6.71 5.77 -8.29
N PRO A 55 -8.01 5.63 -8.62
CA PRO A 55 -8.76 4.38 -8.40
C PRO A 55 -8.22 3.20 -9.22
N GLU A 56 -7.82 3.41 -10.47
CA GLU A 56 -7.24 2.32 -11.29
C GLU A 56 -5.93 1.80 -10.72
N LEU A 57 -5.14 2.68 -10.11
CA LEU A 57 -3.88 2.34 -9.47
C LEU A 57 -4.11 1.63 -8.14
N GLU A 58 -5.09 2.09 -7.36
CA GLU A 58 -5.54 1.46 -6.13
C GLU A 58 -6.03 0.02 -6.38
N ASP A 59 -6.89 -0.16 -7.39
CA ASP A 59 -7.39 -1.48 -7.80
C ASP A 59 -6.23 -2.39 -8.24
N SER A 60 -5.36 -1.91 -9.14
CA SER A 60 -4.24 -2.70 -9.66
C SER A 60 -3.25 -3.11 -8.56
N THR A 61 -2.96 -2.20 -7.63
CA THR A 61 -2.05 -2.46 -6.51
C THR A 61 -2.69 -3.44 -5.51
N SER A 62 -3.99 -3.30 -5.24
CA SER A 62 -4.73 -4.23 -4.40
C SER A 62 -4.79 -5.65 -4.98
N GLU A 63 -5.02 -5.77 -6.28
CA GLU A 63 -4.99 -7.06 -6.98
C GLU A 63 -3.60 -7.69 -6.91
N TYR A 64 -2.54 -6.91 -7.11
CA TYR A 64 -1.18 -7.41 -6.98
C TYR A 64 -0.85 -7.89 -5.56
N LEU A 65 -1.22 -7.12 -4.54
CA LEU A 65 -1.04 -7.49 -3.14
C LEU A 65 -1.72 -8.82 -2.81
N CYS A 66 -2.91 -9.08 -3.36
CA CYS A 66 -3.60 -10.38 -3.20
C CYS A 66 -2.77 -11.57 -3.71
N THR A 67 -1.93 -11.38 -4.74
CA THR A 67 -1.13 -12.45 -5.34
C THR A 67 0.12 -12.81 -4.55
N ILE A 68 0.59 -11.89 -3.70
CA ILE A 68 1.82 -12.04 -2.92
C ILE A 68 1.56 -12.22 -1.42
N LEU A 69 0.29 -12.41 -1.02
CA LEU A 69 -0.07 -12.64 0.39
C LEU A 69 0.68 -13.84 0.98
N ASN A 70 1.23 -13.63 2.16
CA ASN A 70 1.95 -14.61 2.95
C ASN A 70 1.69 -14.38 4.46
N ILE A 71 2.17 -15.29 5.31
CA ILE A 71 1.90 -15.25 6.76
C ILE A 71 2.53 -14.02 7.44
N GLN A 72 3.63 -13.50 6.90
CA GLN A 72 4.32 -12.34 7.46
C GLN A 72 3.60 -11.03 7.11
N ASN A 73 3.04 -10.94 5.89
CA ASN A 73 2.47 -9.70 5.36
C ASN A 73 0.95 -9.57 5.48
N VAL A 74 0.23 -10.68 5.68
CA VAL A 74 -1.24 -10.68 5.59
C VAL A 74 -1.87 -9.78 6.64
N CYS A 75 -1.30 -9.72 7.85
CA CYS A 75 -1.82 -8.87 8.92
C CYS A 75 -1.65 -7.38 8.59
N MET A 76 -0.46 -6.96 8.14
CA MET A 76 -0.22 -5.57 7.75
C MET A 76 -1.09 -5.16 6.55
N THR A 77 -1.23 -6.06 5.58
CA THR A 77 -2.07 -5.84 4.40
C THR A 77 -3.55 -5.75 4.79
N PHE A 78 -4.01 -6.56 5.74
CA PHE A 78 -5.36 -6.49 6.27
C PHE A 78 -5.64 -5.17 6.99
N ASP A 79 -4.73 -4.70 7.84
CA ASP A 79 -4.86 -3.40 8.53
C ASP A 79 -5.03 -2.26 7.52
N VAL A 80 -4.17 -2.22 6.49
CA VAL A 80 -4.23 -1.23 5.42
C VAL A 80 -5.52 -1.34 4.59
N ALA A 81 -5.93 -2.55 4.23
CA ALA A 81 -7.16 -2.78 3.48
C ALA A 81 -8.40 -2.35 4.28
N SER A 82 -8.41 -2.61 5.59
CA SER A 82 -9.46 -2.19 6.50
C SER A 82 -9.50 -0.66 6.63
N LEU A 83 -8.34 -0.02 6.81
CA LEU A 83 -8.20 1.42 6.94
C LEU A 83 -8.75 2.18 5.71
N TYR A 84 -8.40 1.72 4.51
CA TYR A 84 -8.86 2.32 3.26
C TYR A 84 -10.20 1.78 2.75
N SER A 85 -10.87 0.92 3.53
CA SER A 85 -12.16 0.31 3.19
C SER A 85 -12.16 -0.38 1.82
N LEU A 86 -11.17 -1.24 1.58
CA LEU A 86 -10.95 -1.97 0.32
C LEU A 86 -11.55 -3.39 0.39
N PRO A 87 -12.85 -3.59 0.09
CA PRO A 87 -13.57 -4.81 0.45
C PRO A 87 -13.01 -6.07 -0.20
N LYS A 88 -12.51 -5.97 -1.44
CA LYS A 88 -11.90 -7.11 -2.15
C LYS A 88 -10.63 -7.58 -1.44
N LEU A 89 -9.72 -6.66 -1.13
CA LEU A 89 -8.45 -6.96 -0.47
C LEU A 89 -8.69 -7.47 0.96
N THR A 90 -9.59 -6.81 1.72
CA THR A 90 -9.99 -7.26 3.05
C THR A 90 -10.54 -8.68 3.02
N CYS A 91 -11.44 -9.00 2.09
CA CYS A 91 -12.01 -10.34 1.95
C CYS A 91 -10.94 -11.39 1.64
N MET A 92 -10.01 -11.09 0.73
CA MET A 92 -8.92 -11.99 0.38
C MET A 92 -7.96 -12.22 1.56
N CYS A 93 -7.62 -11.18 2.31
CA CYS A 93 -6.84 -11.31 3.53
C CYS A 93 -7.55 -12.18 4.56
N CYS A 94 -8.85 -11.97 4.83
CA CYS A 94 -9.63 -12.82 5.73
C CYS A 94 -9.62 -14.29 5.29
N MET A 95 -9.87 -14.57 4.02
CA MET A 95 -9.84 -15.93 3.49
C MET A 95 -8.46 -16.58 3.63
N PHE A 96 -7.39 -15.81 3.47
CA PHE A 96 -6.02 -16.30 3.68
C PHE A 96 -5.76 -16.59 5.16
N MET A 97 -6.15 -15.68 6.05
CA MET A 97 -6.00 -15.84 7.50
C MET A 97 -6.79 -17.04 8.02
N ASP A 98 -8.04 -17.23 7.58
CA ASP A 98 -8.87 -18.38 7.97
C ASP A 98 -8.24 -19.72 7.56
N ARG A 99 -7.62 -19.78 6.38
CA ARG A 99 -6.95 -20.99 5.88
C ARG A 99 -5.66 -21.30 6.62
N ASN A 100 -4.94 -20.27 7.07
CA ASN A 100 -3.64 -20.37 7.73
C ASN A 100 -3.72 -19.99 9.21
N ALA A 101 -4.89 -20.15 9.83
CA ALA A 101 -5.21 -19.56 11.13
C ALA A 101 -4.19 -19.91 12.22
N GLN A 102 -3.73 -21.17 12.27
CA GLN A 102 -2.76 -21.60 13.28
C GLN A 102 -1.41 -20.87 13.16
N GLU A 103 -0.94 -20.66 11.94
CA GLU A 103 0.34 -19.99 11.66
C GLU A 103 0.22 -18.49 11.85
N VAL A 104 -0.89 -17.89 11.40
CA VAL A 104 -1.18 -16.46 11.58
C VAL A 104 -1.35 -16.11 13.05
N LEU A 105 -2.09 -16.91 13.84
CA LEU A 105 -2.27 -16.67 15.28
C LEU A 105 -0.95 -16.75 16.06
N SER A 106 0.05 -17.45 15.51
CA SER A 106 1.39 -17.56 16.11
C SER A 106 2.36 -16.50 15.57
N SER A 107 1.96 -15.69 14.60
CA SER A 107 2.82 -14.69 13.96
C SER A 107 2.88 -13.40 14.77
N GLU A 108 4.02 -12.71 14.72
CA GLU A 108 4.15 -11.38 15.33
C GLU A 108 3.18 -10.37 14.69
N GLY A 109 2.91 -10.53 13.39
CA GLY A 109 1.97 -9.68 12.65
C GLY A 109 0.56 -9.68 13.24
N PHE A 110 0.09 -10.82 13.77
CA PHE A 110 -1.22 -10.89 14.42
C PHE A 110 -1.23 -10.14 15.76
N LEU A 111 -0.13 -10.19 16.52
CA LEU A 111 0.01 -9.46 17.78
C LEU A 111 0.08 -7.94 17.58
N SER A 112 0.51 -7.48 16.40
CA SER A 112 0.58 -6.07 16.03
C SER A 112 -0.69 -5.52 15.38
N LEU A 113 -1.70 -6.36 15.11
CA LEU A 113 -2.95 -5.90 14.50
C LEU A 113 -3.61 -4.82 15.36
N SER A 114 -4.16 -3.82 14.68
CA SER A 114 -4.89 -2.74 15.33
C SER A 114 -6.19 -3.27 15.97
N LYS A 115 -6.53 -2.75 17.16
CA LYS A 115 -7.72 -3.16 17.95
C LYS A 115 -9.04 -2.68 17.36
#